data_AF-A0A1Q4FXT2-F1
#
_entry.id   AF-A0A1Q4FXT2-F1
#
_cell.length_a   1.000
_cell.length_b   1.000
_cell.length_c   1.000
_cell.angle_alpha   90.00
_cell.angle_beta   90.00
_cell.angle_gamma   90.00
#
_symmetry.space_group_name_H-M   'P 1'
#
loop_
_entity.id
_entity.type
_entity.pdbx_description
1 polymer ?
#
loop_
_entity_poly.entity_id
_entity_poly.type
_entity_poly.pdbx_seq_one_letter_code
_entity_poly.pdbx_strand_id
1 'polypeptide(L)'
;MRLTPFQAEHAKRQALLARGWPTSRAVGERLGVSNPAQHAAELRADGRLLGCWAADAGTYVHPDCQFDAEGRPLAVLHELLALLPASGDDGGWRRAFWLYGPRDALDGKAPADELHVEPDRVLALARAEFSS
;
A
#
# COMPACT_ATOMS: atom_id res chain seq x y z
N MET A 1 6.74 28.79 -9.75
CA MET A 1 7.73 27.78 -10.20
C MET A 1 6.99 26.45 -10.35
N ARG A 2 6.98 25.82 -11.54
CA ARG A 2 6.38 24.49 -11.71
C ARG A 2 7.36 23.43 -11.22
N LEU A 3 6.88 22.46 -10.44
CA LEU A 3 7.69 21.31 -10.01
C LEU A 3 8.06 20.47 -11.23
N THR A 4 9.28 19.94 -11.26
CA THR A 4 9.63 18.89 -12.23
C THR A 4 8.87 17.60 -11.88
N PRO A 5 8.70 16.65 -12.82
CA PRO A 5 8.07 15.37 -12.53
C PRO A 5 8.71 14.63 -11.34
N PHE A 6 10.05 14.67 -11.26
CA PHE A 6 10.80 14.08 -10.14
C PHE A 6 10.48 14.76 -8.80
N GLN A 7 10.42 16.09 -8.78
CA GLN A 7 10.08 16.84 -7.56
C GLN A 7 8.63 16.59 -7.12
N ALA A 8 7.70 16.50 -8.07
CA ALA A 8 6.30 16.21 -7.79
C ALA A 8 6.12 14.79 -7.23
N GLU A 9 6.82 13.80 -7.81
CA GLU A 9 6.82 12.43 -7.29
C GLU A 9 7.41 12.36 -5.88
N HIS A 10 8.57 13.00 -5.66
CA HIS A 10 9.19 13.07 -4.33
C HIS A 10 8.25 13.71 -3.29
N ALA A 11 7.61 14.84 -3.63
CA ALA A 11 6.64 15.49 -2.77
C ALA A 11 5.44 14.58 -2.46
N LYS A 12 4.95 13.81 -3.44
CA LYS A 12 3.88 12.81 -3.24
C LYS A 12 4.32 11.71 -2.27
N ARG A 13 5.54 11.19 -2.40
CA ARG A 13 6.09 10.20 -1.44
C ARG A 13 6.14 10.78 -0.03
N GLN A 14 6.69 11.99 0.12
CA GLN A 14 6.80 12.65 1.43
C GLN A 14 5.42 12.90 2.06
N ALA A 15 4.43 13.32 1.28
CA ALA A 15 3.07 13.50 1.76
C ALA A 15 2.43 12.19 2.25
N LEU A 16 2.70 11.06 1.56
CA LEU A 16 2.22 9.75 1.99
C LEU A 16 2.94 9.25 3.24
N LEU A 17 4.26 9.43 3.33
CA LEU A 17 5.04 9.06 4.52
C LEU A 17 4.61 9.87 5.76
N ALA A 18 4.25 11.14 5.58
CA ALA A 18 3.78 12.01 6.66
C ALA A 18 2.47 11.51 7.32
N ARG A 19 1.78 10.52 6.73
CA ARG A 19 0.63 9.84 7.34
C ARG A 19 1.01 8.92 8.52
N GLY A 20 2.30 8.69 8.76
CA GLY A 20 2.77 7.88 9.89
C GLY A 20 2.61 6.37 9.66
N TRP A 21 2.81 5.92 8.42
CA TRP A 21 2.75 4.51 8.06
C TRP A 21 3.64 3.63 8.96
N PRO A 22 3.11 2.53 9.53
CA PRO A 22 3.87 1.68 10.43
C PRO A 22 5.04 1.00 9.71
N THR A 23 6.15 0.81 10.43
CA THR A 23 7.28 -0.02 9.97
C THR A 23 6.92 -1.51 10.06
N SER A 24 7.72 -2.37 9.41
CA SER A 24 7.59 -3.83 9.56
C SER A 24 7.59 -4.31 11.02
N ARG A 25 8.44 -3.70 11.86
CA ARG A 25 8.46 -4.01 13.31
C ARG A 25 7.14 -3.63 13.97
N ALA A 26 6.64 -2.42 13.72
CA ALA A 26 5.40 -1.93 14.33
C ALA A 26 4.18 -2.76 13.91
N VAL A 27 4.12 -3.23 12.65
CA VAL A 27 3.06 -4.14 12.20
C VAL A 27 3.08 -5.45 13.00
N GLY A 28 4.23 -6.12 13.09
CA GLY A 28 4.30 -7.38 13.83
C GLY A 28 4.05 -7.23 15.34
N GLU A 29 4.47 -6.09 15.93
CA GLU A 29 4.20 -5.79 17.34
C GLU A 29 2.71 -5.65 17.62
N ARG A 30 1.95 -4.99 16.73
CA ARG A 30 0.48 -4.89 16.83
C ARG A 30 -0.20 -6.25 16.75
N LEU A 31 0.38 -7.18 15.99
CA LEU A 31 -0.10 -8.56 15.87
C LEU A 31 0.33 -9.46 17.04
N GLY A 32 1.18 -8.98 17.95
CA GLY A 32 1.66 -9.75 19.10
C GLY A 32 2.55 -10.94 18.74
N VAL A 33 3.24 -10.90 17.59
CA VAL A 33 4.09 -12.01 17.13
C VAL A 33 5.51 -11.91 17.70
N SER A 34 6.16 -13.05 17.91
CA SER A 34 7.50 -13.13 18.54
C SER A 34 8.64 -12.57 17.68
N ASN A 35 8.51 -12.59 16.35
CA ASN A 35 9.49 -12.04 15.42
C ASN A 35 8.84 -10.97 14.50
N PRO A 36 8.57 -9.75 15.01
CA PRO A 36 7.71 -8.78 14.34
C PRO A 36 8.10 -8.42 12.90
N ALA A 37 9.37 -8.06 12.68
CA ALA A 37 9.84 -7.60 11.37
C ALA A 37 9.86 -8.75 10.34
N GLN A 38 10.21 -9.96 10.79
CA GLN A 38 10.21 -11.17 9.96
C GLN A 38 8.79 -11.54 9.55
N HIS A 39 7.84 -11.52 10.48
CA HIS A 39 6.44 -11.80 10.17
C HIS A 39 5.86 -10.82 9.13
N ALA A 40 6.16 -9.52 9.25
CA ALA A 40 5.75 -8.55 8.24
C ALA A 40 6.44 -8.80 6.88
N ALA A 41 7.68 -9.31 6.87
CA ALA A 41 8.38 -9.69 5.64
C ALA A 41 7.73 -10.90 4.96
N GLU A 42 7.31 -11.90 5.72
CA GLU A 42 6.54 -13.05 5.24
C GLU A 42 5.21 -12.61 4.64
N LEU A 43 4.45 -11.74 5.34
CA LEU A 43 3.21 -11.18 4.80
C LEU A 43 3.43 -10.44 3.47
N ARG A 44 4.56 -9.75 3.29
CA ARG A 44 4.90 -9.12 2.00
C ARG A 44 5.22 -10.15 0.92
N ALA A 45 6.01 -11.16 1.26
CA ALA A 45 6.38 -12.23 0.33
C ALA A 45 5.14 -13.01 -0.16
N ASP A 46 4.17 -13.22 0.72
CA ASP A 46 2.89 -13.89 0.43
C ASP A 46 1.89 -12.98 -0.29
N GLY A 47 2.26 -11.73 -0.61
CA GLY A 47 1.36 -10.76 -1.22
C GLY A 47 0.18 -10.35 -0.33
N ARG A 48 0.28 -10.53 0.99
CA ARG A 48 -0.77 -10.19 1.97
C ARG A 48 -0.58 -8.82 2.61
N LEU A 49 0.53 -8.16 2.30
CA LEU A 49 0.90 -6.84 2.79
C LEU A 49 1.73 -6.15 1.73
N LEU A 50 1.47 -4.86 1.47
CA LEU A 50 2.35 -4.07 0.62
C LEU A 50 3.28 -3.26 1.52
N GLY A 51 4.56 -3.24 1.16
CA GLY A 51 5.57 -2.40 1.78
C GLY A 51 6.08 -1.38 0.78
N CYS A 52 6.28 -0.16 1.24
CA CYS A 52 7.00 0.87 0.53
C CYS A 52 8.39 1.05 1.14
N TRP A 53 9.45 1.01 0.32
CA TRP A 53 10.80 1.23 0.82
C TRP A 53 10.98 2.71 1.20
N ALA A 54 11.19 2.98 2.49
CA ALA A 54 11.50 4.29 3.02
C ALA A 54 13.02 4.39 3.23
N ALA A 55 13.71 5.04 2.28
CA ALA A 55 15.17 5.15 2.30
C ALA A 55 15.71 5.78 3.60
N ASP A 56 15.06 6.85 4.07
CA ASP A 56 15.46 7.57 5.29
C ASP A 56 15.34 6.70 6.55
N ALA A 57 14.37 5.77 6.57
CA ALA A 57 14.16 4.85 7.68
C ALA A 57 14.95 3.53 7.53
N GLY A 58 15.58 3.30 6.38
CA GLY A 58 16.29 2.05 6.07
C GLY A 58 15.41 0.80 6.17
N THR A 59 14.09 0.93 5.97
CA THR A 59 13.13 -0.17 6.16
C THR A 59 11.88 -0.01 5.31
N TYR A 60 11.07 -1.05 5.25
CA TYR A 60 9.72 -0.99 4.69
C TYR A 60 8.75 -0.35 5.69
N VAL A 61 7.95 0.58 5.17
CA VAL A 61 6.75 1.12 5.82
C VAL A 61 5.51 0.64 5.07
N HIS A 62 4.38 0.58 5.76
CA HIS A 62 3.18 -0.08 5.26
C HIS A 62 2.02 0.91 5.14
N PRO A 63 1.41 1.06 3.95
CA PRO A 63 0.25 1.91 3.78
C PRO A 63 -0.86 1.64 4.80
N ASP A 64 -1.38 2.71 5.40
CA ASP A 64 -2.36 2.65 6.49
C ASP A 64 -3.71 2.06 6.08
N CYS A 65 -4.11 2.23 4.81
CA CYS A 65 -5.37 1.70 4.25
C CYS A 65 -5.46 0.17 4.19
N GLN A 66 -4.40 -0.54 4.57
CA GLN A 66 -4.32 -1.99 4.49
C GLN A 66 -4.74 -2.68 5.77
N PHE A 67 -5.00 -1.93 6.85
CA PHE A 67 -5.21 -2.47 8.19
C PHE A 67 -6.62 -2.20 8.70
N ASP A 68 -7.27 -3.21 9.29
CA ASP A 68 -8.52 -3.04 10.04
C ASP A 68 -8.33 -2.23 11.34
N ALA A 69 -9.42 -2.02 12.08
CA ALA A 69 -9.40 -1.27 13.34
C ALA A 69 -8.49 -1.92 14.40
N GLU A 70 -8.28 -3.23 14.31
CA GLU A 70 -7.41 -4.02 15.17
C GLU A 70 -5.94 -4.04 14.68
N GLY A 71 -5.64 -3.37 13.56
CA GLY A 71 -4.30 -3.28 12.99
C GLY A 71 -3.87 -4.50 12.18
N ARG A 72 -4.81 -5.37 11.78
CA ARG A 72 -4.54 -6.57 10.98
C ARG A 72 -4.72 -6.27 9.49
N PRO A 73 -3.87 -6.84 8.61
CA PRO A 73 -4.05 -6.66 7.17
C PRO A 73 -5.44 -7.13 6.69
N LEU A 74 -6.12 -6.34 5.86
CA LEU A 74 -7.42 -6.71 5.30
C LEU A 74 -7.27 -7.95 4.41
N ALA A 75 -8.23 -8.88 4.48
CA ALA A 75 -8.20 -10.12 3.71
C ALA A 75 -8.13 -9.88 2.18
N VAL A 76 -8.74 -8.79 1.70
CA VAL A 76 -8.74 -8.40 0.28
C VAL A 76 -7.34 -8.12 -0.28
N LEU A 77 -6.35 -7.82 0.58
CA LEU A 77 -5.00 -7.45 0.12
C LEU A 77 -4.33 -8.56 -0.70
N HIS A 78 -4.57 -9.83 -0.36
CA HIS A 78 -3.98 -10.94 -1.10
C HIS A 78 -4.43 -10.95 -2.56
N GLU A 79 -5.72 -10.83 -2.80
CA GLU A 79 -6.28 -10.80 -4.15
C GLU A 79 -5.90 -9.50 -4.88
N LEU A 80 -5.98 -8.36 -4.19
CA LEU A 80 -5.62 -7.08 -4.79
C LEU A 80 -4.16 -7.04 -5.23
N LEU A 81 -3.23 -7.46 -4.37
CA LEU A 81 -1.79 -7.42 -4.68
C LEU A 81 -1.38 -8.45 -5.73
N ALA A 82 -2.16 -9.52 -5.93
CA ALA A 82 -1.98 -10.44 -7.05
C ALA A 82 -2.37 -9.81 -8.40
N LEU A 83 -3.33 -8.87 -8.42
CA LEU A 83 -3.76 -8.16 -9.62
C LEU A 83 -2.81 -7.00 -9.99
N LEU A 84 -2.25 -6.32 -8.99
CA LEU A 84 -1.43 -5.13 -9.24
C LEU A 84 -0.02 -5.50 -9.76
N PRO A 85 0.52 -4.76 -10.74
CA PRO A 85 1.79 -5.09 -11.37
C PRO A 85 2.96 -4.90 -10.38
N ALA A 86 3.68 -5.97 -10.07
CA ALA A 86 4.86 -5.95 -9.19
C ALA A 86 6.19 -5.73 -9.96
N SER A 87 6.25 -6.08 -11.26
CA SER A 87 7.48 -5.98 -12.05
C SER A 87 7.99 -4.54 -12.14
N GLY A 88 9.23 -4.30 -11.71
CA GLY A 88 9.84 -2.97 -11.64
C GLY A 88 9.28 -2.09 -10.51
N ASP A 89 8.60 -2.66 -9.52
CA ASP A 89 8.07 -1.97 -8.34
C ASP A 89 8.59 -2.60 -7.02
N ASP A 90 9.89 -2.91 -6.98
CA ASP A 90 10.56 -3.53 -5.83
C ASP A 90 10.38 -2.70 -4.55
N GLY A 91 10.36 -1.38 -4.70
CA GLY A 91 10.13 -0.43 -3.61
C GLY A 91 8.66 -0.20 -3.25
N GLY A 92 7.70 -0.81 -3.97
CA GLY A 92 6.25 -0.75 -3.71
C GLY A 92 5.57 0.61 -3.95
N TRP A 93 6.29 1.60 -4.49
CA TRP A 93 5.80 2.97 -4.64
C TRP A 93 4.78 3.12 -5.76
N ARG A 94 4.89 2.37 -6.85
CA ARG A 94 3.91 2.42 -7.95
C ARG A 94 2.55 1.95 -7.48
N ARG A 95 2.50 0.82 -6.75
CA ARG A 95 1.27 0.30 -6.14
C ARG A 95 0.69 1.23 -5.06
N ALA A 96 1.53 1.84 -4.23
CA ALA A 96 1.06 2.85 -3.28
C ALA A 96 0.48 4.08 -3.98
N PHE A 97 1.13 4.60 -5.01
CA PHE A 97 0.57 5.72 -5.78
C PHE A 97 -0.73 5.39 -6.48
N TRP A 98 -0.90 4.13 -6.88
CA TRP A 98 -2.17 3.64 -7.40
C TRP A 98 -3.25 3.70 -6.31
N LEU A 99 -2.96 3.16 -5.11
CA LEU A 99 -3.89 3.13 -3.97
C LEU A 99 -4.36 4.52 -3.53
N TYR A 100 -3.47 5.51 -3.45
CA TYR A 100 -3.82 6.88 -2.98
C TYR A 100 -4.09 7.87 -4.12
N GLY A 101 -4.22 7.39 -5.36
CA GLY A 101 -4.59 8.23 -6.50
C GLY A 101 -6.10 8.20 -6.70
N PRO A 102 -6.76 9.35 -6.89
CA PRO A 102 -8.15 9.43 -7.33
C PRO A 102 -8.43 8.57 -8.58
N ARG A 103 -9.63 8.00 -8.67
CA ARG A 103 -10.11 7.24 -9.82
C ARG A 103 -11.52 7.66 -10.19
N ASP A 104 -11.73 8.01 -11.46
CA ASP A 104 -13.06 8.38 -11.96
C ASP A 104 -14.06 7.22 -11.82
N ALA A 105 -13.60 5.98 -11.99
CA ALA A 105 -14.40 4.76 -11.77
C ALA A 105 -14.84 4.56 -10.29
N LEU A 106 -14.23 5.28 -9.35
CA LEU A 106 -14.58 5.31 -7.93
C LEU A 106 -15.13 6.69 -7.54
N ASP A 107 -15.82 7.38 -8.45
CA ASP A 107 -16.45 8.68 -8.21
C ASP A 107 -15.44 9.76 -7.75
N GLY A 108 -14.21 9.67 -8.25
CA GLY A 108 -13.10 10.57 -7.91
C GLY A 108 -12.40 10.25 -6.59
N LYS A 109 -12.79 9.18 -5.89
CA LYS A 109 -12.14 8.72 -4.66
C LYS A 109 -10.91 7.87 -4.96
N ALA A 110 -10.02 7.71 -3.98
CA ALA A 110 -8.88 6.82 -4.11
C ALA A 110 -9.26 5.37 -3.73
N PRO A 111 -8.65 4.34 -4.33
CA PRO A 111 -8.82 2.96 -3.89
C PRO A 111 -8.58 2.75 -2.39
N ALA A 112 -7.63 3.49 -1.80
CA ALA A 112 -7.34 3.49 -0.37
C ALA A 112 -8.54 3.90 0.51
N ASP A 113 -9.39 4.81 0.02
CA ASP A 113 -10.57 5.28 0.74
C ASP A 113 -11.73 4.27 0.66
N GLU A 114 -11.76 3.48 -0.42
CA GLU A 114 -12.85 2.53 -0.70
C GLU A 114 -12.56 1.11 -0.19
N LEU A 115 -11.30 0.79 0.14
CA LEU A 115 -10.90 -0.54 0.64
C LEU A 115 -11.68 -1.01 1.87
N HIS A 116 -12.12 -0.07 2.72
CA HIS A 116 -12.89 -0.35 3.94
C HIS A 116 -14.41 -0.30 3.74
N VAL A 117 -14.88 0.23 2.60
CA VAL A 117 -16.30 0.46 2.33
C VAL A 117 -16.81 -0.55 1.32
N GLU A 118 -16.17 -0.61 0.15
CA GLU A 118 -16.54 -1.48 -0.97
C GLU A 118 -15.28 -2.11 -1.60
N PRO A 119 -14.61 -3.04 -0.90
CA PRO A 119 -13.39 -3.70 -1.40
C PRO A 119 -13.58 -4.38 -2.76
N ASP A 120 -14.78 -4.89 -3.05
CA ASP A 120 -15.11 -5.50 -4.34
C ASP A 120 -15.05 -4.51 -5.51
N ARG A 121 -15.39 -3.24 -5.29
CA ARG A 121 -15.24 -2.19 -6.31
C ARG A 121 -13.78 -1.92 -6.62
N VAL A 122 -12.92 -1.93 -5.59
CA VAL A 122 -11.47 -1.78 -5.75
C VAL A 122 -10.88 -2.94 -6.53
N LEU A 123 -11.30 -4.18 -6.22
CA LEU A 123 -10.88 -5.37 -6.96
C LEU A 123 -11.36 -5.37 -8.41
N ALA A 124 -12.63 -4.99 -8.65
CA ALA A 124 -13.18 -4.86 -10.00
C ALA A 124 -12.39 -3.84 -10.82
N LEU A 125 -12.02 -2.70 -10.23
CA LEU A 125 -11.16 -1.71 -10.87
C LEU A 125 -9.78 -2.28 -11.18
N ALA A 126 -9.13 -2.94 -10.22
CA ALA A 126 -7.81 -3.54 -10.43
C ALA A 126 -7.83 -4.58 -11.55
N ARG A 127 -8.89 -5.40 -11.64
CA ARG A 127 -9.10 -6.31 -12.77
C ARG A 127 -9.23 -5.57 -14.09
N ALA A 128 -10.07 -4.54 -14.14
CA ALA A 128 -10.28 -3.76 -15.36
C ALA A 128 -9.01 -3.08 -15.87
N GLU A 129 -8.12 -2.63 -14.96
CA GLU A 129 -6.89 -1.94 -15.32
C GLU A 129 -5.70 -2.88 -15.61
N PHE A 130 -5.65 -4.07 -15.00
CA PHE A 130 -4.44 -4.91 -15.00
C PHE A 130 -4.65 -6.39 -15.35
N SER A 131 -5.88 -6.89 -15.50
CA SER A 131 -6.08 -8.25 -16.02
C SER A 131 -5.74 -8.28 -17.51
N SER A 132 -4.53 -8.77 -17.82
CA SER A 132 -4.07 -9.13 -19.18
C SER A 132 -3.96 -10.63 -19.33
#